data_AF-A0A1I0MLL2-F1
#
_entry.id   AF-A0A1I0MLL2-F1
#
_cell.length_a   1.000
_cell.length_b   1.000
_cell.length_c   1.000
_cell.angle_alpha   90.00
_cell.angle_beta   90.00
_cell.angle_gamma   90.00
#
_symmetry.space_group_name_H-M   'P 1'
#
loop_
_entity.id
_entity.type
_entity.pdbx_description
1 polymer ?
#
loop_
_entity_poly.entity_id
_entity_poly.type
_entity_poly.pdbx_seq_one_letter_code
_entity_poly.pdbx_strand_id
1 'polypeptide(L)'
;MSDDSLRSTSRRSFVKYGALSTGALVGAGGATTNVGVQSGESDDDPVKQGVMYPYQLTPERRATVVEAGLDWRADRLDEVYQANVIAYDHAPSYRAFLFTPAATVEADQAIELGTVRGSPAADGDRFVTVGLESGTAAGE
;
A
#
# COMPACT_ATOMS: atom_id res chain seq x y z
N MET A 1 -50.22 7.94 -27.92
CA MET A 1 -49.99 7.75 -26.48
C MET A 1 -49.00 6.60 -26.36
N SER A 2 -47.72 6.88 -26.55
CA SER A 2 -46.75 7.37 -25.55
C SER A 2 -46.18 6.21 -24.74
N ASP A 3 -44.93 5.83 -25.00
CA ASP A 3 -43.95 5.68 -23.93
C ASP A 3 -42.55 5.97 -24.51
N ASP A 4 -42.02 7.13 -24.11
CA ASP A 4 -40.73 7.67 -24.53
C ASP A 4 -39.67 7.16 -23.56
N SER A 5 -38.72 6.38 -24.09
CA SER A 5 -37.62 5.80 -23.32
C SER A 5 -36.66 6.89 -22.86
N LEU A 6 -36.86 7.41 -21.65
CA LEU A 6 -35.90 8.28 -20.97
C LEU A 6 -34.65 7.49 -20.58
N ARG A 7 -33.71 7.35 -21.53
CA ARG A 7 -32.32 6.97 -21.27
C ARG A 7 -31.67 8.07 -20.43
N SER A 8 -31.68 7.88 -19.11
CA SER A 8 -30.94 8.70 -18.15
C SER A 8 -29.44 8.60 -18.43
N THR A 9 -28.93 9.57 -19.20
CA THR A 9 -27.51 9.71 -19.51
C THR A 9 -26.85 10.42 -18.32
N SER A 10 -26.28 9.64 -17.40
CA SER A 10 -25.49 10.16 -16.28
C SER A 10 -24.23 10.87 -16.82
N ARG A 11 -24.23 12.20 -16.79
CA ARG A 11 -23.07 13.03 -17.14
C ARG A 11 -22.09 13.02 -15.97
N ARG A 12 -21.05 12.18 -16.03
CA ARG A 12 -19.94 12.22 -15.07
C ARG A 12 -19.05 13.43 -15.36
N SER A 13 -18.98 14.35 -14.40
CA SER A 13 -18.05 15.48 -14.37
C SER A 13 -16.71 15.02 -13.78
N PHE A 14 -15.62 15.18 -14.52
CA PHE A 14 -14.27 15.00 -14.00
C PHE A 14 -13.76 16.33 -13.46
N VAL A 15 -13.47 16.39 -12.16
CA VAL A 15 -12.78 17.53 -11.55
C VAL A 15 -11.29 17.39 -11.86
N LYS A 16 -10.80 18.28 -12.71
CA LYS A 16 -9.39 18.42 -13.10
C LYS A 16 -8.66 19.21 -12.01
N TYR A 17 -7.97 18.52 -11.09
CA TYR A 17 -6.99 19.19 -10.23
C TYR A 17 -5.64 19.18 -10.93
N GLY A 18 -5.25 20.36 -11.43
CA GLY A 18 -3.91 20.64 -11.89
C GLY A 18 -3.20 21.59 -10.93
N ALA A 19 -1.86 21.46 -10.95
CA ALA A 19 -0.84 22.45 -10.68
C ALA A 19 -0.04 22.36 -9.35
N LEU A 20 1.20 21.87 -9.55
CA LEU A 20 2.49 22.48 -9.18
C LEU A 20 2.84 22.68 -7.70
N SER A 21 3.92 22.02 -7.28
CA SER A 21 4.99 22.74 -6.58
C SER A 21 6.34 22.05 -6.79
N THR A 22 7.18 22.65 -7.63
CA THR A 22 8.59 22.28 -7.81
C THR A 22 9.39 23.05 -6.78
N GLY A 23 9.72 22.41 -5.65
CA GLY A 23 10.65 22.96 -4.67
C GLY A 23 12.08 22.58 -5.02
N ALA A 24 12.84 23.51 -5.60
CA ALA A 24 14.29 23.36 -5.74
C ALA A 24 14.95 23.73 -4.40
N LEU A 25 15.61 22.77 -3.74
CA LEU A 25 16.52 23.06 -2.64
C LEU A 25 17.95 23.12 -3.18
N VAL A 26 18.45 24.35 -3.28
CA VAL A 26 19.88 24.67 -3.33
C VAL A 26 20.39 24.63 -1.89
N GLY A 27 21.40 23.81 -1.60
CA GLY A 27 22.04 23.74 -0.29
C GLY A 27 23.53 23.45 -0.42
N ALA A 28 24.33 24.45 -0.05
CA ALA A 28 25.78 24.49 -0.16
C ALA A 28 26.51 23.50 0.76
N GLY A 29 27.77 23.20 0.41
CA GLY A 29 28.63 22.26 1.13
C GLY A 29 29.02 22.67 2.56
N GLY A 30 29.49 21.68 3.30
CA GLY A 30 30.14 21.82 4.60
C GLY A 30 30.59 20.44 5.09
N ALA A 31 31.90 20.30 5.31
CA ALA A 31 32.55 19.05 5.69
C ALA A 31 32.58 18.83 7.22
N THR A 32 32.61 17.54 7.61
CA THR A 32 32.99 16.97 8.94
C THR A 32 32.02 17.30 10.09
N THR A 33 31.74 16.45 11.09
CA THR A 33 32.50 15.39 11.77
C THR A 33 31.56 14.28 12.26
N ASN A 34 32.01 13.02 12.19
CA ASN A 34 31.39 11.88 12.85
C ASN A 34 31.21 12.15 14.35
N VAL A 35 29.96 12.27 14.80
CA VAL A 35 29.59 12.03 16.20
C VAL A 35 29.00 10.63 16.22
N GLY A 36 29.73 9.72 16.86
CA GLY A 36 29.31 8.34 17.04
C GLY A 36 27.97 8.30 17.75
N VAL A 37 26.96 7.82 17.04
CA VAL A 37 25.82 7.16 17.67
C VAL A 37 26.19 5.69 17.63
N GLN A 38 26.42 5.14 18.82
CA GLN A 38 26.60 3.70 19.02
C GLN A 38 25.48 3.00 18.25
N SER A 39 25.87 2.18 17.29
CA SER A 39 25.01 1.22 16.62
C SER A 39 24.40 0.35 17.70
N GLY A 40 23.23 0.75 18.19
CA GLY A 40 22.24 -0.20 18.64
C GLY A 40 21.98 -1.08 17.43
N GLU A 41 22.34 -2.35 17.58
CA GLU A 41 22.02 -3.46 16.69
C GLU A 41 20.61 -3.21 16.13
N SER A 42 20.56 -2.69 14.89
CA SER A 42 19.30 -2.62 14.16
C SER A 42 19.06 -4.06 13.79
N ASP A 43 18.07 -4.65 14.45
CA ASP A 43 17.45 -5.90 14.07
C ASP A 43 16.89 -5.67 12.66
N ASP A 44 17.77 -5.74 11.66
CA ASP A 44 17.51 -5.47 10.24
C ASP A 44 16.82 -6.72 9.67
N ASP A 45 15.71 -7.09 10.31
CA ASP A 45 14.77 -8.03 9.72
C ASP A 45 14.34 -7.40 8.39
N PRO A 46 14.49 -8.13 7.26
CA PRO A 46 14.19 -7.56 5.96
C PRO A 46 12.72 -7.13 5.96
N VAL A 47 12.50 -5.81 5.88
CA VAL A 47 11.14 -5.23 5.84
C VAL A 47 10.33 -6.00 4.80
N LYS A 48 9.33 -6.74 5.26
CA LYS A 48 8.43 -7.52 4.41
C LYS A 48 7.77 -6.55 3.43
N GLN A 49 7.64 -6.96 2.17
CA GLN A 49 7.09 -6.09 1.13
C GLN A 49 5.81 -6.69 0.58
N GLY A 50 4.83 -5.81 0.39
CA GLY A 50 3.57 -6.12 -0.26
C GLY A 50 3.31 -5.17 -1.42
N VAL A 51 2.33 -5.54 -2.24
CA VAL A 51 1.86 -4.77 -3.37
C VAL A 51 0.35 -4.58 -3.22
N MET A 52 -0.14 -3.38 -3.51
CA MET A 52 -1.55 -3.04 -3.43
C MET A 52 -1.98 -2.17 -4.61
N TYR A 53 -3.28 -2.10 -4.87
CA TYR A 53 -3.82 -1.07 -5.75
C TYR A 53 -3.73 0.32 -5.07
N PRO A 54 -3.27 1.38 -5.76
CA PRO A 54 -3.07 2.70 -5.17
C PRO A 54 -4.32 3.27 -4.49
N TYR A 55 -5.50 3.04 -5.08
CA TYR A 55 -6.78 3.53 -4.54
C TYR A 55 -7.28 2.74 -3.33
N GLN A 56 -6.67 1.59 -3.03
CA GLN A 56 -6.98 0.77 -1.85
C GLN A 56 -6.04 1.04 -0.69
N LEU A 57 -4.90 1.70 -0.94
CA LEU A 57 -3.89 1.95 0.06
C LEU A 57 -4.27 3.14 0.94
N THR A 58 -4.25 2.93 2.25
CA THR A 58 -4.18 4.02 3.23
C THR A 58 -2.84 3.90 3.96
N PRO A 59 -1.85 4.76 3.66
CA PRO A 59 -0.51 4.65 4.23
C PRO A 59 -0.52 4.92 5.74
N GLU A 60 0.46 4.35 6.44
CA GLU A 60 0.66 4.48 7.89
C GLU A 60 -0.56 4.06 8.70
N ARG A 61 -1.32 3.10 8.16
CA ARG A 61 -2.49 2.52 8.82
C ARG A 61 -2.27 1.07 9.17
N ARG A 62 -2.91 0.72 10.27
CA ARG A 62 -3.02 -0.63 10.75
C ARG A 62 -4.18 -1.35 10.07
N ALA A 63 -3.92 -2.59 9.70
CA ALA A 63 -4.86 -3.47 9.07
C ALA A 63 -4.68 -4.89 9.62
N THR A 64 -5.73 -5.67 9.53
CA THR A 64 -5.73 -7.09 9.89
C THR A 64 -5.93 -7.92 8.64
N VAL A 65 -5.13 -8.97 8.46
CA VAL A 65 -5.32 -9.94 7.38
C VAL A 65 -6.56 -10.77 7.70
N VAL A 66 -7.62 -10.59 6.92
CA VAL A 66 -8.90 -11.29 7.10
C VAL A 66 -8.87 -12.65 6.40
N GLU A 67 -8.29 -12.69 5.21
CA GLU A 67 -8.16 -13.92 4.43
C GLU A 67 -6.74 -13.95 3.87
N ALA A 68 -5.99 -14.98 4.23
CA ALA A 68 -4.66 -15.23 3.70
C ALA A 68 -4.71 -16.31 2.63
N GLY A 69 -3.85 -16.16 1.63
CA GLY A 69 -3.53 -17.25 0.73
C GLY A 69 -4.61 -17.63 -0.28
N LEU A 70 -5.33 -16.65 -0.82
CA LEU A 70 -6.34 -16.89 -1.84
C LEU A 70 -5.73 -17.53 -3.09
N ASP A 71 -6.47 -18.49 -3.66
CA ASP A 71 -6.12 -19.11 -4.95
C ASP A 71 -6.26 -18.13 -6.13
N TRP A 72 -7.11 -17.12 -5.97
CA TRP A 72 -7.30 -16.05 -6.95
C TRP A 72 -6.05 -15.17 -7.05
N ARG A 73 -5.71 -14.76 -8.27
CA ARG A 73 -4.54 -13.94 -8.57
C ARG A 73 -4.92 -12.84 -9.54
N ALA A 74 -4.19 -11.72 -9.49
CA ALA A 74 -4.28 -10.72 -10.53
C ALA A 74 -3.45 -11.17 -11.74
N ASP A 75 -4.04 -11.22 -12.93
CA ASP A 75 -3.45 -11.75 -14.18
C ASP A 75 -2.09 -11.13 -14.59
N ARG A 76 -1.69 -10.04 -13.94
CA ARG A 76 -0.54 -9.21 -14.30
C ARG A 76 0.62 -9.33 -13.30
N LEU A 77 0.32 -9.71 -12.06
CA LEU A 77 1.34 -9.97 -11.05
C LEU A 77 2.00 -11.33 -11.31
N ASP A 78 3.30 -11.41 -11.04
CA ASP A 78 4.08 -12.65 -11.14
C ASP A 78 3.46 -13.75 -10.25
N GLU A 79 3.66 -15.02 -10.63
CA GLU A 79 3.21 -16.20 -9.89
C GLU A 79 3.79 -16.27 -8.47
N VAL A 80 4.85 -15.52 -8.20
CA VAL A 80 5.43 -15.35 -6.87
C VAL A 80 4.47 -14.65 -5.89
N TYR A 81 3.53 -13.83 -6.39
CA TYR A 81 2.60 -13.08 -5.54
C TYR A 81 1.33 -13.87 -5.25
N GLN A 82 1.05 -14.01 -3.96
CA GLN A 82 -0.17 -14.57 -3.41
C GLN A 82 -1.12 -13.44 -2.99
N ALA A 83 -2.41 -13.59 -3.27
CA ALA A 83 -3.42 -12.60 -2.90
C ALA A 83 -3.96 -12.84 -1.49
N ASN A 84 -4.13 -11.75 -0.74
CA ASN A 84 -4.70 -11.73 0.59
C ASN A 84 -5.73 -10.61 0.67
N VAL A 85 -6.67 -10.72 1.61
CA VAL A 85 -7.64 -9.67 1.94
C VAL A 85 -7.30 -9.09 3.29
N ILE A 86 -7.21 -7.78 3.36
CA ILE A 86 -7.03 -7.05 4.61
C ILE A 86 -8.25 -6.19 4.90
N ALA A 87 -8.52 -5.96 6.18
CA ALA A 87 -9.48 -4.96 6.65
C ALA A 87 -8.74 -3.92 7.49
N TYR A 88 -9.08 -2.66 7.31
CA TYR A 88 -8.47 -1.58 8.08
C TYR A 88 -9.12 -1.45 9.45
N ASP A 89 -8.32 -1.31 10.51
CA ASP A 89 -8.82 -1.28 11.89
C ASP A 89 -9.78 -0.09 12.13
N HIS A 90 -9.50 1.06 11.51
CA HIS A 90 -10.32 2.26 11.60
C HIS A 90 -11.61 2.18 10.78
N ALA A 91 -11.70 1.24 9.83
CA ALA A 91 -12.84 1.05 8.95
C ALA A 91 -12.94 -0.44 8.52
N PRO A 92 -13.41 -1.34 9.40
CA PRO A 92 -13.38 -2.79 9.12
C PRO A 92 -14.25 -3.24 7.95
N SER A 93 -15.23 -2.40 7.55
CA SER A 93 -16.04 -2.61 6.35
C SER A 93 -15.27 -2.31 5.06
N TYR A 94 -14.19 -1.54 5.13
CA TYR A 94 -13.31 -1.24 4.02
C TYR A 94 -12.24 -2.33 3.91
N ARG A 95 -12.41 -3.20 2.90
CA ARG A 95 -11.49 -4.30 2.60
C ARG A 95 -10.65 -4.00 1.37
N ALA A 96 -9.40 -4.44 1.39
CA ALA A 96 -8.43 -4.24 0.32
C ALA A 96 -7.70 -5.53 -0.03
N PHE A 97 -7.18 -5.60 -1.26
CA PHE A 97 -6.30 -6.69 -1.67
C PHE A 97 -4.84 -6.33 -1.35
N LEU A 98 -4.16 -7.28 -0.72
CA LEU A 98 -2.74 -7.23 -0.45
C LEU A 98 -2.05 -8.41 -1.14
N PHE A 99 -1.15 -8.12 -2.06
CA PHE A 99 -0.37 -9.13 -2.78
C PHE A 99 1.02 -9.22 -2.16
N THR A 100 1.42 -10.39 -1.69
CA THR A 100 2.74 -10.60 -1.08
C THR A 100 3.41 -11.81 -1.70
N PRO A 101 4.75 -11.94 -1.63
CA PRO A 101 5.38 -13.23 -1.84
C PRO A 101 4.73 -14.31 -0.96
N ALA A 102 4.71 -15.57 -1.42
CA ALA A 102 4.11 -16.67 -0.67
C ALA A 102 4.65 -16.75 0.78
N ALA A 103 3.78 -17.09 1.74
CA ALA A 103 4.10 -17.21 3.18
C ALA A 103 4.64 -15.92 3.85
N THR A 104 4.36 -14.74 3.29
CA THR A 104 4.76 -13.47 3.93
C THR A 104 3.84 -13.09 5.10
N VAL A 105 2.55 -13.40 4.98
CA VAL A 105 1.49 -13.02 5.93
C VAL A 105 0.54 -14.19 6.21
N GLU A 106 -0.01 -14.20 7.41
CA GLU A 106 -0.97 -15.21 7.89
C GLU A 106 -2.35 -14.58 8.19
N ALA A 107 -3.40 -15.39 8.23
CA ALA A 107 -4.72 -14.93 8.64
C ALA A 107 -4.71 -14.44 10.10
N ASP A 108 -5.57 -13.45 10.39
CA ASP A 108 -5.67 -12.73 11.66
C ASP A 108 -4.40 -11.97 12.09
N GLN A 109 -3.38 -11.88 11.20
CA GLN A 109 -2.18 -11.11 11.46
C GLN A 109 -2.47 -9.60 11.38
N ALA A 110 -2.11 -8.88 12.45
CA ALA A 110 -2.07 -7.43 12.43
C ALA A 110 -0.81 -6.94 11.72
N ILE A 111 -0.99 -6.05 10.75
CA ILE A 111 0.07 -5.45 9.95
C ILE A 111 -0.06 -3.93 9.95
N GLU A 112 1.06 -3.23 9.89
CA GLU A 112 1.10 -1.80 9.60
C GLU A 112 1.59 -1.60 8.16
N LEU A 113 0.81 -0.83 7.41
CA LEU A 113 1.13 -0.46 6.04
C LEU A 113 2.08 0.74 6.07
N GLY A 114 3.37 0.48 5.89
CA GLY A 114 4.42 1.49 5.93
C GLY A 114 4.43 2.43 4.71
N THR A 115 5.55 3.11 4.50
CA THR A 115 5.70 4.08 3.40
C THR A 115 5.63 3.42 2.02
N VAL A 116 5.05 4.12 1.05
CA VAL A 116 5.03 3.73 -0.36
C VAL A 116 6.43 3.83 -0.96
N ARG A 117 6.93 2.74 -1.54
CA ARG A 117 8.28 2.65 -2.13
C ARG A 117 8.32 2.84 -3.66
N GLY A 118 7.17 2.99 -4.30
CA GLY A 118 7.04 3.15 -5.75
C GLY A 118 6.12 2.10 -6.38
N SER A 119 6.20 1.91 -7.69
CA SER A 119 5.47 0.85 -8.40
C SER A 119 6.37 -0.35 -8.67
N PRO A 120 5.85 -1.59 -8.61
CA PRO A 120 6.61 -2.76 -8.99
C PRO A 120 7.02 -2.65 -10.47
N ALA A 121 8.26 -3.04 -10.77
CA ALA A 121 8.88 -2.88 -12.09
C ALA A 121 8.10 -3.55 -13.24
N ALA A 122 7.17 -4.45 -12.93
CA ALA A 122 6.46 -5.28 -13.90
C ALA A 122 5.23 -4.62 -14.56
N ASP A 123 4.64 -3.52 -14.05
CA ASP A 123 3.23 -3.27 -14.40
C ASP A 123 2.70 -1.84 -14.57
N GLY A 124 3.60 -0.86 -14.65
CA GLY A 124 3.18 0.55 -14.70
C GLY A 124 2.36 0.94 -13.45
N ASP A 125 1.85 2.16 -13.42
CA ASP A 125 1.34 2.83 -12.21
C ASP A 125 0.07 2.20 -11.57
N ARG A 126 -0.29 0.95 -11.91
CA ARG A 126 -1.48 0.25 -11.43
C ARG A 126 -1.33 -0.34 -10.03
N PHE A 127 -0.10 -0.55 -9.59
CA PHE A 127 0.21 -1.09 -8.29
C PHE A 127 1.24 -0.22 -7.57
N VAL A 128 1.22 -0.25 -6.24
CA VAL A 128 2.21 0.37 -5.37
C VAL A 128 2.81 -0.68 -4.44
N THR A 129 4.12 -0.62 -4.27
CA THR A 129 4.87 -1.39 -3.29
C THR A 129 4.80 -0.67 -1.95
N VAL A 130 4.43 -1.41 -0.91
CA VAL A 130 4.27 -0.94 0.46
C VAL A 130 5.11 -1.82 1.41
N GLY A 131 5.74 -1.19 2.39
CA GLY A 131 6.38 -1.93 3.49
C GLY A 131 5.34 -2.52 4.43
N LEU A 132 5.58 -3.73 4.91
CA LEU A 132 4.72 -4.43 5.86
C LEU A 132 5.49 -4.61 7.15
N GLU A 133 5.01 -3.97 8.20
CA GLU A 133 5.57 -4.09 9.54
C GLU A 133 4.62 -4.93 10.39
N SER A 134 5.18 -5.83 11.21
CA SER A 134 4.39 -6.60 12.15
C SER A 134 3.80 -5.63 13.18
N GLY A 135 2.48 -5.45 13.18
CA GLY A 135 1.84 -4.55 14.12
C GLY A 135 1.94 -5.14 15.52
N THR A 136 2.82 -4.61 16.38
CA THR A 136 2.90 -5.01 17.78
C THR A 136 1.53 -4.83 18.42
N ALA A 137 0.88 -5.91 18.84
CA ALA A 137 -0.33 -5.82 19.67
C ALA A 137 0.01 -4.89 20.84
N ALA A 138 -0.70 -3.77 20.95
CA ALA A 138 -0.50 -2.86 22.07
C ALA A 138 -0.67 -3.70 23.35
N GLY A 139 0.37 -3.71 24.19
CA GLY A 139 0.52 -4.63 25.30
C GLY A 139 -0.71 -4.69 26.20
N GLU A 140 -1.01 -5.91 26.65
CA GLU A 140 -1.79 -6.20 27.85
C GLU A 140 -1.13 -5.61 29.11
#